data_AF-A0A359CEX7-F1
#
_entry.id   AF-A0A359CEX7-F1
#
_cell.length_a   1.000
_cell.length_b   1.000
_cell.length_c   1.000
_cell.angle_alpha   90.00
_cell.angle_beta   90.00
_cell.angle_gamma   90.00
#
_symmetry.space_group_name_H-M   'P 1'
#
loop_
_entity.id
_entity.type
_entity.pdbx_description
1 polymer ?
#
loop_
_entity_poly.entity_id
_entity_poly.type
_entity_poly.pdbx_seq_one_letter_code
_entity_poly.pdbx_strand_id
1 'polypeptide(L)'
;YRLIGEVRRTLDNRLLAWERKYAPARAFFAGGMCYLCPMEGCARARGLPCRHPDKVRPPLEAFGFDIGKTTSQLLGVELQWGRKGSLPEYFTLVSALFTNSKEIDITPETLY
;
A
#
# COMPACT_ATOMS: atom_id res chain seq x y z
N TYR A 1 -10.57 -7.06 -9.45
CA TYR A 1 -10.14 -6.94 -8.03
C TYR A 1 -9.23 -8.05 -7.52
N ARG A 2 -9.38 -9.32 -7.96
CA ARG A 2 -8.56 -10.45 -7.48
C ARG A 2 -7.05 -10.24 -7.66
N LEU A 3 -6.62 -9.77 -8.84
CA LEU A 3 -5.22 -9.48 -9.17
C LEU A 3 -4.56 -8.53 -8.15
N ILE A 4 -5.18 -7.37 -7.89
CA ILE A 4 -4.68 -6.39 -6.90
C ILE A 4 -4.60 -7.02 -5.51
N GLY A 5 -5.60 -7.80 -5.11
CA GLY A 5 -5.61 -8.47 -3.81
C GLY A 5 -4.46 -9.46 -3.63
N GLU A 6 -4.11 -10.22 -4.68
CA GLU A 6 -3.00 -11.18 -4.64
C GLU A 6 -1.65 -10.47 -4.55
N VAL A 7 -1.41 -9.45 -5.37
CA VAL A 7 -0.18 -8.64 -5.31
C VAL A 7 -0.05 -7.96 -3.93
N ARG A 8 -1.15 -7.40 -3.42
CA ARG A 8 -1.15 -6.74 -2.11
C ARG A 8 -0.85 -7.66 -0.95
N ARG A 9 -1.33 -8.90 -0.94
CA ARG A 9 -0.98 -9.85 0.13
C ARG A 9 0.52 -10.08 0.22
N THR A 10 1.19 -10.20 -0.92
CA THR A 10 2.66 -10.32 -0.97
C THR A 10 3.34 -9.03 -0.52
N LEU A 11 2.92 -7.88 -1.08
CA LEU A 11 3.51 -6.58 -0.81
C LEU A 11 3.35 -6.15 0.66
N ASP A 12 2.14 -6.24 1.21
CA ASP A 12 1.83 -5.83 2.59
C ASP A 12 2.61 -6.68 3.61
N ASN A 13 2.75 -7.99 3.37
CA ASN A 13 3.55 -8.86 4.24
C ASN A 13 5.04 -8.48 4.22
N ARG A 14 5.60 -8.16 3.04
CA ARG A 14 6.98 -7.68 2.90
C ARG A 14 7.17 -6.35 3.62
N LEU A 15 6.24 -5.40 3.45
CA LEU A 15 6.26 -4.11 4.13
C LEU A 15 6.22 -4.25 5.66
N LEU A 16 5.40 -5.14 6.21
CA LEU A 16 5.38 -5.40 7.65
C LEU A 16 6.69 -6.04 8.14
N ALA A 17 7.33 -6.90 7.33
CA ALA A 17 8.64 -7.44 7.65
C ALA A 17 9.72 -6.35 7.67
N TRP A 18 9.72 -5.45 6.68
CA TRP A 18 10.64 -4.32 6.63
C TRP A 18 10.39 -3.29 7.72
N GLU A 19 9.12 -3.01 8.07
CA GLU A 19 8.76 -2.14 9.19
C GLU A 19 9.37 -2.64 10.51
N ARG A 20 9.38 -3.96 10.73
CA ARG A 20 10.06 -4.57 11.88
C ARG A 20 11.59 -4.53 11.75
N LYS A 21 12.13 -4.85 10.57
CA LYS A 21 13.59 -4.90 10.33
C LYS A 21 14.24 -3.54 10.52
N TYR A 22 13.62 -2.47 10.04
CA TYR A 22 14.18 -1.12 10.01
C TYR A 22 13.60 -0.20 11.09
N ALA A 23 13.19 -0.77 12.23
CA ALA A 23 12.61 0.00 13.33
C ALA A 23 13.62 1.04 13.88
N PRO A 24 13.17 2.28 14.22
CA PRO A 24 11.80 2.78 14.11
C PRO A 24 11.40 3.06 12.65
N ALA A 25 10.29 2.45 12.23
CA ALA A 25 9.74 2.62 10.88
C ALA A 25 8.21 2.50 10.87
N ARG A 26 7.59 2.97 9.78
CA ARG A 26 6.16 2.87 9.52
C ARG A 26 5.90 2.48 8.07
N ALA A 27 5.18 1.39 7.86
CA ALA A 27 4.68 0.97 6.56
C ALA A 27 3.35 1.66 6.22
N PHE A 28 3.13 1.87 4.92
CA PHE A 28 1.90 2.41 4.33
C PHE A 28 1.48 1.52 3.15
N PHE A 29 0.22 1.07 3.15
CA PHE A 29 -0.27 0.09 2.17
C PHE A 29 -0.95 0.72 0.98
N ALA A 30 -0.84 0.07 -0.18
CA ALA A 30 -1.49 0.52 -1.41
C ALA A 30 -3.01 0.35 -1.40
N GLY A 31 -3.71 1.22 -2.12
CA GLY A 31 -5.02 0.90 -2.70
C GLY A 31 -6.24 1.11 -1.81
N GLY A 32 -6.17 2.01 -0.82
CA GLY A 32 -7.32 2.63 -0.13
C GLY A 32 -8.28 1.72 0.66
N MET A 33 -8.23 0.41 0.46
CA MET A 33 -9.19 -0.56 1.01
C MET A 33 -8.47 -1.63 1.82
N CYS A 34 -9.00 -1.99 2.98
CA CYS A 34 -8.49 -3.11 3.77
C CYS A 34 -9.17 -4.41 3.32
N TYR A 35 -8.41 -5.50 3.17
CA TYR A 35 -8.96 -6.83 2.82
C TYR A 35 -8.98 -7.82 4.00
N LEU A 36 -8.62 -7.38 5.21
CA LEU A 36 -8.54 -8.25 6.38
C LEU A 36 -9.91 -8.63 6.96
N CYS A 37 -10.93 -7.79 6.72
CA CYS A 37 -12.30 -8.04 7.15
C CYS A 37 -13.22 -8.08 5.92
N PRO A 38 -14.30 -8.85 5.96
CA PRO A 38 -15.46 -8.60 5.08
C PRO A 38 -15.95 -7.17 5.31
N MET A 39 -16.38 -6.47 4.25
CA MET A 39 -16.85 -5.08 4.34
C MET A 39 -17.92 -4.90 5.42
N GLU A 40 -18.88 -5.83 5.46
CA GLU A 40 -20.03 -5.83 6.36
C GLU A 40 -19.65 -6.09 7.83
N GLY A 41 -18.47 -6.69 8.06
CA GLY A 41 -17.97 -7.08 9.38
C GLY A 41 -16.90 -6.14 9.96
N CYS A 42 -16.57 -5.04 9.29
CA CYS A 42 -15.48 -4.16 9.71
C CYS A 42 -15.88 -3.33 10.94
N ALA A 43 -15.18 -3.52 12.06
CA ALA A 43 -15.41 -2.76 13.29
C ALA A 43 -15.24 -1.23 13.09
N ARG A 44 -14.30 -0.81 12.22
CA ARG A 44 -14.06 0.60 11.90
C ARG A 44 -15.28 1.29 11.27
N ALA A 45 -16.10 0.55 10.52
CA ALA A 45 -17.33 1.10 9.93
C ALA A 45 -18.36 1.52 10.98
N ARG A 46 -18.25 0.97 12.20
CA ARG A 46 -19.08 1.33 13.37
C ARG A 46 -18.37 2.25 14.35
N GLY A 47 -17.25 2.88 13.94
CA GLY A 47 -16.44 3.75 14.80
C GLY A 47 -15.61 3.03 15.86
N LEU A 48 -15.54 1.69 15.83
CA LEU A 48 -14.76 0.91 16.80
C LEU A 48 -13.32 0.67 16.30
N PRO A 49 -12.36 0.41 17.21
CA PRO A 49 -10.99 0.07 16.85
C PRO A 49 -10.90 -1.13 15.89
N CYS A 50 -9.85 -1.14 15.06
CA CYS A 50 -9.60 -2.28 14.18
C CYS A 50 -9.33 -3.55 14.98
N ARG A 51 -9.88 -4.69 14.53
CA ARG A 51 -9.61 -6.01 15.11
C ARG A 51 -8.24 -6.59 14.73
N HIS A 52 -7.52 -5.94 13.82
CA HIS A 52 -6.22 -6.38 13.31
C HIS A 52 -5.19 -5.23 13.37
N PRO A 53 -4.96 -4.62 14.53
CA PRO A 53 -4.09 -3.43 14.65
C PRO A 53 -2.65 -3.71 14.18
N ASP A 54 -2.14 -4.92 14.40
CA ASP A 54 -0.77 -5.29 14.03
C ASP A 54 -0.60 -5.50 12.52
N LYS A 55 -1.71 -5.76 11.81
CA LYS A 55 -1.70 -6.13 10.39
C LYS A 55 -2.15 -4.99 9.48
N VAL A 56 -2.90 -4.01 9.99
CA VAL A 56 -3.42 -2.92 9.16
C VAL A 56 -2.45 -1.75 9.14
N ARG A 57 -2.18 -1.21 7.96
CA ARG A 57 -1.52 0.09 7.80
C ARG A 57 -2.36 1.02 6.94
N PRO A 58 -2.38 2.33 7.24
CA PRO A 58 -3.08 3.29 6.42
C PRO A 58 -2.37 3.48 5.06
N PRO A 59 -3.07 3.91 4.03
CA PRO A 59 -2.46 4.34 2.78
C PRO A 59 -1.85 5.75 2.93
N LEU A 60 -1.01 6.15 1.97
CA LEU A 60 -0.37 7.47 1.96
C LEU A 60 -1.40 8.60 1.80
N GLU A 61 -2.44 8.36 1.00
CA GLU A 61 -3.54 9.29 0.72
C GLU A 61 -4.30 9.68 1.98
N ALA A 62 -4.35 8.80 2.98
CA ALA A 62 -4.96 9.10 4.28
C ALA A 62 -4.20 10.20 5.05
N PHE A 63 -2.95 10.50 4.65
CA PHE A 63 -2.12 11.58 5.20
C PHE A 63 -1.95 12.75 4.22
N GLY A 64 -2.76 12.81 3.15
CA GLY A 64 -2.76 13.93 2.21
C GLY A 64 -1.71 13.86 1.09
N PHE A 65 -1.04 12.72 0.91
CA PHE A 65 -0.16 12.52 -0.23
C PHE A 65 -0.96 12.44 -1.53
N ASP A 66 -0.50 13.16 -2.55
CA ASP A 66 -0.97 13.02 -3.93
C ASP A 66 -0.16 11.90 -4.59
N ILE A 67 -0.78 10.74 -4.81
CA ILE A 67 -0.08 9.56 -5.34
C ILE A 67 0.27 9.72 -6.82
N GLY A 68 -0.56 10.41 -7.60
CA GLY A 68 -0.28 10.68 -9.00
C GLY A 68 0.98 11.55 -9.13
N LYS A 69 1.10 12.61 -8.33
CA LYS A 69 2.32 13.43 -8.27
C LYS A 69 3.49 12.69 -7.65
N THR A 70 3.27 11.92 -6.59
CA THR A 70 4.33 11.15 -5.92
C THR A 70 5.02 10.20 -6.91
N THR A 71 4.23 9.44 -7.66
CA THR A 71 4.76 8.48 -8.64
C THR A 71 5.42 9.16 -9.84
N SER A 72 4.77 10.17 -10.43
CA SER A 72 5.32 10.85 -11.60
C SER A 72 6.58 11.67 -11.27
N GLN A 73 6.59 12.40 -10.15
CA GLN A 73 7.69 13.31 -9.80
C GLN A 73 8.86 12.63 -9.11
N LEU A 74 8.62 11.59 -8.29
CA LEU A 74 9.70 10.94 -7.54
C LEU A 74 10.19 9.64 -8.19
N LEU A 75 9.30 8.92 -8.89
CA LEU A 75 9.62 7.60 -9.45
C LEU A 75 9.64 7.59 -10.99
N GLY A 76 9.20 8.67 -11.64
CA GLY A 76 9.09 8.73 -13.10
C GLY A 76 8.05 7.77 -13.67
N VAL A 77 7.08 7.33 -12.86
CA VAL A 77 6.00 6.41 -13.27
C VAL A 77 4.69 7.17 -13.31
N GLU A 78 4.05 7.20 -14.48
CA GLU A 78 2.73 7.83 -14.61
C GLU A 78 1.63 6.89 -14.11
N LEU A 79 0.80 7.37 -13.19
CA LEU A 79 -0.31 6.55 -12.69
C LEU A 79 -1.48 6.56 -13.68
N GLN A 80 -1.83 5.37 -14.19
CA GLN A 80 -3.00 5.22 -15.06
C GLN A 80 -4.27 4.88 -14.29
N TRP A 81 -5.36 5.57 -14.63
CA TRP A 81 -6.70 5.29 -14.14
C TRP A 81 -7.52 4.53 -15.19
N GLY A 82 -8.28 3.53 -14.75
CA GLY A 82 -9.29 2.91 -15.60
C GLY A 82 -10.35 3.91 -16.02
N ARG A 83 -10.90 3.73 -17.23
CA ARG A 83 -12.02 4.54 -17.73
C ARG A 83 -13.26 3.65 -17.82
N LYS A 84 -14.43 4.26 -18.00
CA LYS A 84 -15.69 3.50 -18.13
C LYS A 84 -15.57 2.50 -19.29
N GLY A 85 -15.61 1.21 -18.97
CA GLY A 85 -15.53 0.13 -19.95
C GLY A 85 -14.12 -0.27 -20.38
N SER A 86 -13.05 0.33 -19.83
CA SER A 86 -11.67 -0.05 -20.16
C SER A 86 -10.74 -0.06 -18.94
N LEU A 87 -9.88 -1.08 -18.90
CA LEU A 87 -8.80 -1.15 -17.93
C LEU A 87 -7.64 -0.26 -18.38
N PRO A 88 -6.81 0.24 -17.44
CA PRO A 88 -5.54 0.84 -17.80
C PRO A 88 -4.60 -0.20 -18.41
N GLU A 89 -3.58 0.25 -19.12
CA GLU A 89 -2.54 -0.62 -19.69
C GLU A 89 -1.79 -1.38 -18.60
N TYR A 90 -1.60 -0.74 -17.44
CA TYR A 90 -1.02 -1.34 -16.25
C TYR A 90 -1.68 -0.81 -14.97
N PHE A 91 -1.60 -1.60 -13.90
CA PHE A 91 -1.99 -1.17 -12.56
C PHE A 91 -0.75 -0.73 -11.79
N THR A 92 -0.81 0.47 -11.22
CA THR A 92 0.24 0.97 -10.32
C THR A 92 -0.23 0.86 -8.87
N LEU A 93 0.49 0.11 -8.05
CA LEU A 93 0.27 0.04 -6.61
C LEU A 93 1.42 0.76 -5.90
N VAL A 94 1.07 1.77 -5.11
CA VAL A 94 2.06 2.62 -4.44
C VAL A 94 1.99 2.37 -2.95
N SER A 95 3.14 2.09 -2.36
CA SER A 95 3.30 1.86 -0.93
C SER A 95 4.57 2.53 -0.47
N ALA A 96 4.73 2.69 0.84
CA ALA A 96 5.90 3.31 1.40
C ALA A 96 6.32 2.66 2.71
N LEU A 97 7.60 2.84 3.03
CA LEU A 97 8.18 2.58 4.33
C LEU A 97 8.91 3.85 4.77
N PHE A 98 8.42 4.51 5.79
CA PHE A 98 9.11 5.64 6.41
C PHE A 98 10.02 5.10 7.50
N THR A 99 11.31 5.38 7.44
CA THR A 99 12.31 4.93 8.41
C THR A 99 13.42 5.97 8.54
N ASN A 100 14.06 6.00 9.70
CA ASN A 100 15.29 6.76 9.91
C ASN A 100 16.56 5.91 9.69
N SER A 101 16.40 4.64 9.28
CA SER A 101 17.54 3.78 8.94
C SER A 101 18.30 4.39 7.77
N LYS A 102 19.61 4.61 7.96
CA LYS A 102 20.49 5.13 6.91
C LYS A 102 20.92 4.04 5.93
N GLU A 103 20.89 2.79 6.39
CA GLU A 103 21.23 1.62 5.60
C GLU A 103 19.92 0.88 5.30
N ILE A 104 19.51 0.92 4.03
CA ILE A 104 18.34 0.21 3.52
C ILE A 104 18.84 -0.82 2.51
N ASP A 105 18.77 -2.09 2.90
CA ASP A 105 19.03 -3.22 2.02
C ASP A 105 17.70 -3.78 1.51
N ILE A 106 17.14 -3.08 0.53
CA ILE A 106 15.96 -3.50 -0.22
C ILE A 106 16.34 -3.46 -1.70
N THR A 107 16.53 -4.63 -2.28
CA THR A 107 16.78 -4.75 -3.72
C THR A 107 15.46 -4.60 -4.48
N PRO A 108 15.37 -3.69 -5.46
CA PRO A 108 14.24 -3.64 -6.37
C PRO A 108 14.15 -4.98 -7.13
N GLU A 109 13.05 -5.68 -6.99
CA GLU A 109 12.74 -6.86 -7.80
C GLU A 109 11.84 -6.41 -8.96
N THR A 110 12.36 -6.41 -10.18
CA THR A 110 11.52 -6.34 -11.38
C THR A 110 11.02 -7.74 -11.67
N LEU A 111 9.79 -8.04 -11.27
CA LEU A 111 9.09 -9.25 -11.68
C LEU A 111 8.51 -8.98 -13.08
N TYR A 112 9.20 -9.47 -14.11
CA TYR A 112 8.69 -9.52 -15.48
C TYR A 112 7.61 -10.61 -15.61
#